data_AF-A0AA45MPV9-F1
#
_entry.id   AF-A0AA45MPV9-F1
#
_cell.length_a   1.000
_cell.length_b   1.000
_cell.length_c   1.000
_cell.angle_alpha   90.00
_cell.angle_beta   90.00
_cell.angle_gamma   90.00
#
_symmetry.space_group_name_H-M   'P 1'
#
loop_
_entity.id
_entity.type
_entity.pdbx_description
1 polymer ?
#
loop_
_entity_poly.entity_id
_entity_poly.type
_entity_poly.pdbx_seq_one_letter_code
_entity_poly.pdbx_strand_id
1 'polypeptide(L)'
;MAQSVRALIAHCVNQVVRQYYPEQYCSLCHVYAIVGSNLISIVLGRVYRPVAGLAAVDCGGGELMRMMDNDAFANPSGGAYHCWIESADDLIAEREVVDLTFRHNHIYAEKNGHGWQRALPPDFLWGPQSHIAVQAPIDAIPDAFPDGMVWLYETDEGWEWMTGQLLAHQNAFVALTAEAYKLFQASLPPDSALLAQPAASGASAALNQDRLGASQRSMSALST
;
A
#
# COMPACT_ATOMS: atom_id res chain seq x y z
N MET A 1 15.36 -8.98 -20.03
CA MET A 1 13.90 -8.77 -20.11
C MET A 1 13.58 -7.48 -19.40
N ALA A 2 12.79 -6.58 -19.99
CA ALA A 2 12.39 -5.34 -19.31
C ALA A 2 11.50 -5.70 -18.12
N GLN A 3 11.86 -5.21 -16.93
CA GLN A 3 11.07 -5.42 -15.73
C GLN A 3 9.75 -4.65 -15.86
N SER A 4 8.62 -5.25 -15.48
CA SER A 4 7.35 -4.53 -15.47
C SER A 4 7.40 -3.37 -14.47
N VAL A 5 6.61 -2.31 -14.70
CA VAL A 5 6.51 -1.16 -13.78
C VAL A 5 6.19 -1.63 -12.36
N ARG A 6 5.26 -2.58 -12.21
CA ARG A 6 4.87 -3.17 -10.92
C ARG A 6 6.05 -3.83 -10.22
N ALA A 7 6.82 -4.64 -10.95
CA ALA A 7 8.00 -5.31 -10.40
C ALA A 7 9.12 -4.32 -10.06
N LEU A 8 9.28 -3.24 -10.83
CA LEU A 8 10.25 -2.19 -10.54
C LEU A 8 9.88 -1.41 -9.26
N ILE A 9 8.61 -1.04 -9.09
CA ILE A 9 8.10 -0.42 -7.85
C ILE A 9 8.38 -1.33 -6.65
N ALA A 10 7.98 -2.60 -6.73
CA ALA A 10 8.18 -3.55 -5.64
C ALA A 10 9.68 -3.71 -5.29
N HIS A 11 10.54 -3.71 -6.32
CA HIS A 11 11.99 -3.78 -6.15
C HIS A 11 12.54 -2.53 -5.43
N CYS A 12 12.21 -1.32 -5.89
CA CYS A 12 12.71 -0.07 -5.33
C CYS A 12 12.28 0.10 -3.87
N VAL A 13 11.01 -0.18 -3.54
CA VAL A 13 10.52 -0.12 -2.15
C VAL A 13 11.30 -1.10 -1.26
N ASN A 14 11.43 -2.36 -1.71
CA ASN A 14 12.18 -3.36 -0.95
C ASN A 14 13.66 -2.99 -0.76
N GLN A 15 14.31 -2.41 -1.78
CA GLN A 15 15.69 -1.95 -1.64
C GLN A 15 15.84 -0.87 -0.59
N VAL A 16 14.99 0.16 -0.62
CA VAL A 16 15.00 1.24 0.38
C VAL A 16 14.75 0.67 1.78
N VAL A 17 13.70 -0.13 1.96
CA VAL A 17 13.39 -0.67 3.30
C VAL A 17 14.55 -1.53 3.82
N ARG A 18 15.15 -2.38 2.98
CA ARG A 18 16.31 -3.20 3.40
C ARG A 18 17.56 -2.38 3.71
N GLN A 19 17.77 -1.26 3.02
CA GLN A 19 18.90 -0.37 3.28
C GLN A 19 18.79 0.30 4.65
N TYR A 20 17.60 0.76 5.03
CA TYR A 20 17.39 1.48 6.29
C TYR A 20 17.05 0.56 7.47
N TYR A 21 16.50 -0.63 7.22
CA TYR A 21 16.07 -1.59 8.24
C TYR A 21 16.57 -3.02 7.92
N PRO A 22 17.90 -3.25 7.84
CA PRO A 22 18.48 -4.50 7.34
C PRO A 22 18.13 -5.74 8.17
N GLU A 23 17.79 -5.56 9.45
CA GLU A 23 17.48 -6.66 10.37
C GLU A 23 15.97 -6.90 10.54
N GLN A 24 15.15 -5.86 10.36
CA GLN A 24 13.70 -5.91 10.62
C GLN A 24 12.84 -5.89 9.35
N TYR A 25 13.42 -5.75 8.15
CA TYR A 25 12.65 -5.54 6.91
C TYR A 25 11.54 -6.56 6.66
N CYS A 26 11.67 -7.81 7.13
CA CYS A 26 10.65 -8.85 6.95
C CYS A 26 9.41 -8.69 7.85
N SER A 27 9.46 -7.82 8.87
CA SER A 27 8.37 -7.56 9.82
C SER A 27 7.85 -6.13 9.77
N LEU A 28 8.21 -5.35 8.75
CA LEU A 28 7.84 -3.94 8.59
C LEU A 28 6.75 -3.72 7.55
N CYS A 29 5.70 -4.56 7.53
CA CYS A 29 4.62 -4.50 6.54
C CYS A 29 4.02 -3.09 6.37
N HIS A 30 3.84 -2.34 7.46
CA HIS A 30 3.36 -0.96 7.42
C HIS A 30 4.27 0.00 6.63
N VAL A 31 5.60 -0.13 6.74
CA VAL A 31 6.54 0.73 5.99
C VAL A 31 6.42 0.44 4.49
N TYR A 32 6.33 -0.84 4.11
CA TYR A 32 6.11 -1.23 2.72
C TYR A 32 4.76 -0.72 2.21
N ALA A 33 3.70 -0.84 3.02
CA ALA A 33 2.37 -0.37 2.65
C ALA A 33 2.36 1.14 2.41
N ILE A 34 2.89 1.93 3.34
CA ILE A 34 2.88 3.40 3.25
C ILE A 34 3.79 3.91 2.13
N VAL A 35 5.05 3.45 2.09
CA VAL A 35 6.00 3.89 1.06
C VAL A 35 5.55 3.40 -0.32
N GLY A 36 5.04 2.16 -0.38
CA GLY A 36 4.49 1.57 -1.59
C GLY A 36 3.28 2.31 -2.11
N SER A 37 2.27 2.59 -1.28
CA SER A 37 1.06 3.32 -1.71
C SER A 37 1.41 4.69 -2.26
N ASN A 38 2.32 5.41 -1.61
CA ASN A 38 2.78 6.72 -2.08
C ASN A 38 3.47 6.62 -3.44
N LEU A 39 4.42 5.69 -3.59
CA LEU A 39 5.16 5.52 -4.84
C LEU A 39 4.24 5.06 -5.99
N ILE A 40 3.35 4.10 -5.73
CA ILE A 40 2.36 3.64 -6.71
C ILE A 40 1.48 4.82 -7.15
N SER A 41 1.03 5.64 -6.20
CA SER A 41 0.17 6.79 -6.51
C SER A 41 0.87 7.81 -7.38
N ILE A 42 2.14 8.11 -7.09
CA ILE A 42 2.97 9.03 -7.89
C ILE A 42 3.18 8.47 -9.31
N VAL A 43 3.57 7.19 -9.43
CA VAL A 43 3.96 6.59 -10.70
C VAL A 43 2.75 6.34 -11.61
N LEU A 44 1.61 5.95 -11.05
CA LEU A 44 0.42 5.61 -11.82
C LEU A 44 -0.58 6.77 -11.95
N GLY A 45 -0.38 7.87 -11.21
CA GLY A 45 -1.31 9.01 -11.20
C GLY A 45 -2.71 8.63 -10.68
N ARG A 46 -2.78 7.70 -9.72
CA ARG A 46 -4.01 7.12 -9.16
C ARG A 46 -3.92 7.10 -7.64
N VAL A 47 -5.04 7.11 -6.93
CA VAL A 47 -5.01 7.09 -5.46
C VAL A 47 -4.89 5.64 -4.97
N TYR A 48 -3.80 5.36 -4.26
CA TYR A 48 -3.64 4.14 -3.46
C TYR A 48 -3.43 4.52 -2.00
N ARG A 49 -4.02 3.73 -1.10
CA ARG A 49 -3.91 3.94 0.35
C ARG A 49 -3.25 2.73 1.02
N PRO A 50 -2.48 2.93 2.10
CA PRO A 50 -2.07 1.84 2.96
C PRO A 50 -3.26 1.39 3.83
N VAL A 51 -3.31 0.11 4.11
CA VAL A 51 -4.36 -0.53 4.90
C VAL A 51 -3.71 -1.42 5.94
N ALA A 52 -4.30 -1.50 7.13
CA ALA A 52 -3.91 -2.45 8.16
C ALA A 52 -5.13 -3.18 8.71
N GLY A 53 -4.92 -4.41 9.11
CA GLY A 53 -5.97 -5.23 9.70
C GLY A 53 -5.49 -6.65 9.92
N LEU A 54 -6.43 -7.57 9.82
CA LEU A 54 -6.21 -8.99 10.01
C LEU A 54 -5.91 -9.67 8.68
N ALA A 55 -5.12 -10.75 8.74
CA ALA A 55 -4.80 -11.53 7.57
C ALA A 55 -4.60 -13.01 7.89
N ALA A 56 -4.81 -13.84 6.88
CA ALA A 56 -4.35 -15.22 6.90
C ALA A 56 -3.63 -15.53 5.59
N VAL A 57 -2.55 -16.31 5.70
CA VAL A 57 -1.75 -16.78 4.58
C VAL A 57 -1.64 -18.29 4.67
N ASP A 58 -1.91 -18.96 3.55
CA ASP A 58 -1.77 -20.40 3.46
C ASP A 58 -0.31 -20.80 3.24
N CYS A 59 0.22 -21.58 4.17
CA CYS A 59 1.60 -22.07 4.14
C CYS A 59 1.74 -23.43 3.43
N GLY A 60 0.64 -24.09 3.08
CA GLY A 60 0.56 -25.42 2.49
C GLY A 60 0.42 -26.52 3.55
N GLY A 61 0.06 -27.74 3.10
CA GLY A 61 -0.05 -28.89 4.01
C GLY A 61 -1.13 -28.78 5.08
N GLY A 62 -2.14 -27.91 4.87
CA GLY A 62 -3.20 -27.63 5.85
C GLY A 62 -2.81 -26.62 6.93
N GLU A 63 -1.66 -25.96 6.81
CA GLU A 63 -1.19 -24.95 7.75
C GLU A 63 -1.57 -23.54 7.27
N LEU A 64 -2.22 -22.77 8.16
CA LEU A 64 -2.53 -21.35 7.95
C LEU A 64 -1.79 -20.49 8.97
N MET A 65 -0.97 -19.57 8.48
CA MET A 65 -0.41 -18.50 9.29
C MET A 65 -1.46 -17.40 9.48
N ARG A 66 -1.94 -17.25 10.71
CA ARG A 66 -3.04 -16.35 11.09
C ARG A 66 -2.50 -15.14 11.86
N MET A 67 -2.69 -13.96 11.28
CA MET A 67 -2.42 -12.65 11.89
C MET A 67 -3.76 -12.02 12.23
N MET A 68 -4.35 -12.48 13.34
CA MET A 68 -5.78 -12.30 13.66
C MET A 68 -6.01 -11.65 15.04
N ASP A 69 -5.03 -10.89 15.55
CA ASP A 69 -5.10 -10.30 16.88
C ASP A 69 -5.10 -8.76 16.80
N ASN A 70 -6.25 -8.15 17.07
CA ASN A 70 -6.36 -6.69 17.12
C ASN A 70 -5.53 -6.07 18.26
N ASP A 71 -5.32 -6.78 19.37
CA ASP A 71 -4.52 -6.26 20.49
C ASP A 71 -3.03 -6.10 20.08
N ALA A 72 -2.61 -6.78 19.01
CA ALA A 72 -1.27 -6.65 18.45
C ALA A 72 -0.99 -5.23 17.90
N PHE A 73 -2.02 -4.43 17.57
CA PHE A 73 -1.82 -3.02 17.19
C PHE A 73 -1.31 -2.16 18.36
N ALA A 74 -1.65 -2.52 19.61
CA ALA A 74 -1.14 -1.85 20.81
C ALA A 74 0.30 -2.28 21.15
N ASN A 75 0.75 -3.45 20.66
CA ASN A 75 2.12 -3.94 20.83
C ASN A 75 2.69 -4.44 19.49
N PRO A 76 3.14 -3.52 18.61
CA PRO A 76 3.49 -3.87 17.23
C PRO A 76 4.72 -4.78 17.11
N SER A 77 5.45 -5.01 18.20
CA SER A 77 6.56 -5.97 18.25
C SER A 77 6.11 -7.45 18.26
N GLY A 78 4.83 -7.73 18.55
CA GLY A 78 4.25 -9.08 18.65
C GLY A 78 3.54 -9.59 17.38
N GLY A 79 3.34 -8.76 16.36
CA GLY A 79 3.22 -9.18 14.95
C GLY A 79 1.95 -9.87 14.47
N ALA A 80 0.86 -9.98 15.23
CA ALA A 80 -0.34 -10.69 14.77
C ALA A 80 -1.36 -9.81 13.99
N TYR A 81 -0.86 -8.89 13.15
CA TYR A 81 -1.62 -8.11 12.16
C TYR A 81 -0.84 -8.04 10.85
N HIS A 82 -1.49 -7.57 9.77
CA HIS A 82 -0.83 -7.34 8.48
C HIS A 82 -1.17 -5.99 7.89
N CYS A 83 -0.31 -5.49 7.00
CA CYS A 83 -0.57 -4.28 6.23
C CYS A 83 -0.41 -4.55 4.74
N TRP A 84 -1.32 -3.99 3.94
CA TRP A 84 -1.32 -4.07 2.49
C TRP A 84 -1.70 -2.71 1.89
N ILE A 85 -1.85 -2.65 0.58
CA ILE A 85 -2.19 -1.43 -0.16
C ILE A 85 -3.44 -1.71 -0.97
N GLU A 86 -4.31 -0.71 -1.07
CA GLU A 86 -5.53 -0.77 -1.87
C GLU A 86 -5.65 0.44 -2.78
N SER A 87 -6.17 0.26 -3.99
CA SER A 87 -6.64 1.40 -4.78
C SER A 87 -7.85 2.04 -4.10
N ALA A 88 -7.89 3.37 -4.06
CA ALA A 88 -8.92 4.15 -3.36
C ALA A 88 -9.64 5.16 -4.28
N ASP A 89 -9.43 5.09 -5.61
CA ASP A 89 -10.22 5.89 -6.54
C ASP A 89 -11.66 5.34 -6.64
N ASP A 90 -12.66 6.19 -6.43
CA ASP A 90 -14.09 5.83 -6.57
C ASP A 90 -14.48 5.41 -8.01
N LEU A 91 -13.60 5.67 -8.99
CA LEU A 91 -13.84 5.43 -10.41
C LEU A 91 -13.56 4.00 -10.86
N ILE A 92 -13.06 3.13 -9.97
CA ILE A 92 -12.64 1.77 -10.32
C ILE A 92 -13.77 0.79 -9.97
N ALA A 93 -14.14 -0.03 -10.95
CA ALA A 93 -15.17 -1.05 -10.76
C ALA A 93 -14.78 -2.14 -9.74
N GLU A 94 -13.49 -2.40 -9.59
CA GLU A 94 -12.95 -3.37 -8.64
C GLU A 94 -11.66 -2.86 -8.00
N ARG A 95 -11.58 -2.98 -6.68
CA ARG A 95 -10.40 -2.58 -5.92
C ARG A 95 -9.19 -3.42 -6.30
N GLU A 96 -8.06 -2.79 -6.57
CA GLU A 96 -6.78 -3.48 -6.67
C GLU A 96 -6.17 -3.63 -5.26
N VAL A 97 -5.64 -4.82 -4.98
CA VAL A 97 -4.89 -5.14 -3.77
C VAL A 97 -3.42 -5.30 -4.14
N VAL A 98 -2.54 -4.75 -3.31
CA VAL A 98 -1.09 -4.88 -3.46
C VAL A 98 -0.46 -5.25 -2.13
N ASP A 99 0.34 -6.31 -2.12
CA ASP A 99 1.17 -6.72 -0.98
C ASP A 99 2.63 -6.82 -1.43
N LEU A 100 3.42 -5.81 -1.08
CA LEU A 100 4.85 -5.74 -1.40
C LEU A 100 5.71 -6.54 -0.42
N THR A 101 5.14 -6.99 0.70
CA THR A 101 5.80 -7.84 1.69
C THR A 101 5.57 -9.32 1.48
N PHE A 102 4.71 -9.72 0.54
CA PHE A 102 4.37 -11.13 0.29
C PHE A 102 5.60 -12.03 0.10
N ARG A 103 6.66 -11.50 -0.53
CA ARG A 103 7.97 -12.14 -0.69
C ARG A 103 8.60 -12.64 0.62
N HIS A 104 8.23 -12.04 1.74
CA HIS A 104 8.80 -12.33 3.06
C HIS A 104 7.96 -13.34 3.84
N ASN A 105 6.78 -13.73 3.34
CA ASN A 105 5.85 -14.59 4.08
C ASN A 105 6.44 -15.95 4.43
N HIS A 106 7.30 -16.52 3.58
CA HIS A 106 8.05 -17.73 3.92
C HIS A 106 8.93 -17.51 5.16
N ILE A 107 9.78 -16.48 5.14
CA ILE A 107 10.71 -16.17 6.22
C ILE A 107 9.94 -15.82 7.50
N TYR A 108 8.85 -15.08 7.36
CA TYR A 108 8.00 -14.68 8.48
C TYR A 108 7.30 -15.90 9.10
N ALA A 109 6.75 -16.81 8.27
CA ALA A 109 6.13 -18.06 8.72
C ALA A 109 7.12 -18.91 9.53
N GLU A 110 8.30 -19.19 8.98
CA GLU A 110 9.32 -20.01 9.64
C GLU A 110 9.78 -19.42 10.98
N LYS A 111 9.99 -18.09 11.03
CA LYS A 111 10.39 -17.40 12.26
C LYS A 111 9.33 -17.45 13.35
N ASN A 112 8.06 -17.61 12.99
CA ASN A 112 6.94 -17.71 13.93
C ASN A 112 6.49 -19.16 14.15
N GLY A 113 7.30 -20.15 13.73
CA GLY A 113 7.06 -21.56 14.02
C GLY A 113 6.06 -22.26 13.08
N HIS A 114 5.66 -21.61 11.98
CA HIS A 114 4.83 -22.21 10.95
C HIS A 114 5.68 -22.96 9.92
N GLY A 115 5.22 -24.14 9.49
CA GLY A 115 5.89 -24.92 8.45
C GLY A 115 5.48 -24.44 7.05
N TRP A 116 6.41 -23.89 6.28
CA TRP A 116 6.17 -23.53 4.88
C TRP A 116 6.34 -24.75 3.96
N GLN A 117 5.26 -25.17 3.30
CA GLN A 117 5.20 -26.33 2.40
C GLN A 117 4.82 -25.96 0.97
N ARG A 118 4.50 -24.68 0.70
CA ARG A 118 4.27 -24.17 -0.66
C ARG A 118 5.58 -23.85 -1.39
N ALA A 119 5.46 -23.55 -2.68
CA ALA A 119 6.54 -22.88 -3.40
C ALA A 119 6.90 -21.55 -2.73
N LEU A 120 8.11 -21.04 -2.97
CA LEU A 120 8.50 -19.72 -2.48
C LEU A 120 7.53 -18.65 -3.00
N PRO A 121 7.11 -17.70 -2.15
CA PRO A 121 6.18 -16.67 -2.56
C PRO A 121 6.80 -15.80 -3.67
N PRO A 122 5.98 -15.27 -4.61
CA PRO A 122 6.43 -14.27 -5.55
C PRO A 122 6.89 -13.00 -4.83
N ASP A 123 7.61 -12.15 -5.57
CA ASP A 123 8.14 -10.88 -5.08
C ASP A 123 7.07 -9.93 -4.50
N PHE A 124 5.82 -10.05 -4.94
CA PHE A 124 4.69 -9.25 -4.49
C PHE A 124 3.37 -9.89 -4.98
N LEU A 125 2.26 -9.50 -4.39
CA LEU A 125 0.92 -9.67 -4.98
C LEU A 125 0.44 -8.31 -5.49
N TRP A 126 -0.13 -8.27 -6.70
CA TRP A 126 -0.73 -7.04 -7.26
C TRP A 126 -1.76 -7.37 -8.35
N GLY A 127 -3.02 -7.05 -8.09
CA GLY A 127 -4.12 -7.33 -9.01
C GLY A 127 -5.48 -6.98 -8.43
N PRO A 128 -6.56 -7.31 -9.16
CA PRO A 128 -7.92 -7.14 -8.68
C PRO A 128 -8.17 -7.98 -7.41
N GLN A 129 -8.97 -7.46 -6.49
CA GLN A 129 -9.24 -8.10 -5.20
C GLN A 129 -9.78 -9.53 -5.36
N SER A 130 -10.63 -9.80 -6.34
CA SER A 130 -11.17 -11.15 -6.61
C SER A 130 -10.10 -12.18 -7.00
N HIS A 131 -8.92 -11.73 -7.45
CA HIS A 131 -7.80 -12.60 -7.81
C HIS A 131 -6.76 -12.75 -6.69
N ILE A 132 -6.86 -11.95 -5.62
CA ILE A 132 -5.87 -11.92 -4.53
C ILE A 132 -6.48 -12.32 -3.20
N ALA A 133 -7.71 -11.90 -2.93
CA ALA A 133 -8.31 -12.01 -1.61
C ALA A 133 -9.44 -13.06 -1.59
N VAL A 134 -9.29 -14.08 -0.76
CA VAL A 134 -10.37 -15.00 -0.40
C VAL A 134 -11.46 -14.23 0.33
N GLN A 135 -12.68 -14.30 -0.19
CA GLN A 135 -13.85 -13.65 0.41
C GLN A 135 -14.54 -14.63 1.36
N ALA A 136 -14.35 -14.41 2.66
CA ALA A 136 -14.99 -15.18 3.72
C ALA A 136 -15.18 -14.32 4.97
N PRO A 137 -16.25 -14.50 5.75
CA PRO A 137 -16.35 -13.88 7.06
C PRO A 137 -15.30 -14.49 8.02
N ILE A 138 -14.96 -13.73 9.07
CA ILE A 138 -13.88 -14.08 10.01
C ILE A 138 -14.06 -15.44 10.69
N ASP A 139 -15.30 -15.85 10.92
CA ASP A 139 -15.69 -17.11 11.56
C ASP A 139 -15.79 -18.29 10.58
N ALA A 140 -15.61 -18.04 9.28
CA ALA A 140 -15.67 -19.07 8.23
C ALA A 140 -14.49 -19.00 7.24
N ILE A 141 -13.31 -18.57 7.71
CA ILE A 141 -12.07 -18.59 6.92
C ILE A 141 -11.75 -20.05 6.55
N PRO A 142 -11.67 -20.40 5.25
CA PRO A 142 -11.34 -21.75 4.81
C PRO A 142 -9.97 -22.21 5.32
N ASP A 143 -9.77 -23.51 5.51
CA ASP A 143 -8.49 -24.08 5.96
C ASP A 143 -7.39 -24.12 4.88
N ALA A 144 -7.75 -23.83 3.62
CA ALA A 144 -6.80 -23.74 2.52
C ALA A 144 -7.25 -22.73 1.47
N PHE A 145 -6.28 -22.07 0.84
CA PHE A 145 -6.49 -21.05 -0.20
C PHE A 145 -5.92 -21.49 -1.56
N PRO A 146 -6.46 -20.99 -2.68
CA PRO A 146 -5.78 -21.10 -3.97
C PRO A 146 -4.37 -20.49 -3.93
N ASP A 147 -3.47 -20.97 -4.80
CA ASP A 147 -2.12 -20.41 -4.93
C ASP A 147 -2.17 -18.90 -5.23
N GLY A 148 -1.36 -18.13 -4.49
CA GLY A 148 -1.26 -16.68 -4.65
C GLY A 148 -2.43 -15.89 -4.06
N MET A 149 -3.32 -16.54 -3.31
CA MET A 149 -4.39 -15.87 -2.57
C MET A 149 -4.12 -15.78 -1.07
N VAL A 150 -4.71 -14.76 -0.46
CA VAL A 150 -4.66 -14.47 0.98
C VAL A 150 -6.05 -14.13 1.48
N TRP A 151 -6.29 -14.21 2.79
CA TRP A 151 -7.47 -13.59 3.39
C TRP A 151 -7.04 -12.29 4.05
N LEU A 152 -7.80 -11.20 3.83
CA LEU A 152 -7.51 -9.86 4.32
C LEU A 152 -8.79 -9.23 4.85
N TYR A 153 -8.69 -8.55 5.99
CA TYR A 153 -9.83 -7.87 6.61
C TYR A 153 -9.37 -6.61 7.33
N GLU A 154 -9.74 -5.45 6.82
CA GLU A 154 -9.49 -4.17 7.49
C GLU A 154 -10.32 -4.07 8.76
N THR A 155 -9.71 -3.59 9.84
CA THR A 155 -10.38 -3.35 11.13
C THR A 155 -10.33 -1.87 11.48
N ASP A 156 -11.24 -1.43 12.36
CA ASP A 156 -11.23 -0.05 12.86
C ASP A 156 -9.93 0.24 13.62
N GLU A 157 -9.44 -0.72 14.41
CA GLU A 157 -8.15 -0.61 15.12
C GLU A 157 -6.98 -0.50 14.15
N GLY A 158 -7.01 -1.28 13.06
CA GLY A 158 -6.01 -1.20 12.00
C GLY A 158 -6.03 0.15 11.29
N TRP A 159 -7.21 0.68 10.99
CA TRP A 159 -7.38 2.01 10.40
C TRP A 159 -6.85 3.13 11.31
N GLU A 160 -7.24 3.12 12.58
CA GLU A 160 -6.78 4.08 13.58
C GLU A 160 -5.27 4.03 13.76
N TRP A 161 -4.72 2.81 13.86
CA TRP A 161 -3.27 2.60 13.99
C TRP A 161 -2.51 3.09 12.77
N MET A 162 -2.95 2.74 11.56
CA MET A 162 -2.32 3.18 10.31
C MET A 162 -2.34 4.70 10.17
N THR A 163 -3.47 5.33 10.52
CA THR A 163 -3.60 6.79 10.56
C THR A 163 -2.63 7.40 11.59
N GLY A 164 -2.53 6.80 12.77
CA GLY A 164 -1.57 7.20 13.81
C GLY A 164 -0.12 7.13 13.33
N GLN A 165 0.28 6.05 12.65
CA GLN A 165 1.61 5.90 12.06
C GLN A 165 1.91 7.01 11.07
N LEU A 166 0.98 7.29 10.15
CA LEU A 166 1.12 8.34 9.14
C LEU A 166 1.32 9.73 9.77
N LEU A 167 0.55 10.06 10.82
CA LEU A 167 0.65 11.34 11.51
C LEU A 167 1.96 11.45 12.32
N ALA A 168 2.34 10.39 13.03
CA ALA A 168 3.53 10.40 13.89
C ALA A 168 4.85 10.42 13.10
N HIS A 169 4.86 9.82 11.90
CA HIS A 169 6.09 9.55 11.15
C HIS A 169 6.09 10.12 9.71
N GLN A 170 5.22 11.10 9.43
CA GLN A 170 5.03 11.67 8.09
C GLN A 170 6.36 12.02 7.38
N ASN A 171 7.27 12.72 8.06
CA ASN A 171 8.55 13.14 7.47
C ASN A 171 9.44 11.96 7.09
N ALA A 172 9.45 10.90 7.90
CA ALA A 172 10.21 9.69 7.60
C ALA A 172 9.65 8.98 6.36
N PHE A 173 8.32 8.86 6.26
CA PHE A 173 7.68 8.26 5.09
C PHE A 173 7.87 9.07 3.82
N VAL A 174 7.84 10.41 3.91
CA VAL A 174 8.18 11.29 2.76
C VAL A 174 9.62 11.05 2.31
N ALA A 175 10.57 10.98 3.24
CA ALA A 175 11.97 10.73 2.90
C ALA A 175 12.18 9.36 2.24
N LEU A 176 11.63 8.29 2.82
CA LEU A 176 11.72 6.94 2.26
C LEU A 176 11.04 6.84 0.88
N THR A 177 9.89 7.50 0.71
CA THR A 177 9.20 7.59 -0.59
C THR A 177 10.06 8.32 -1.61
N ALA A 178 10.70 9.43 -1.24
CA ALA A 178 11.57 10.17 -2.14
C ALA A 178 12.79 9.34 -2.58
N GLU A 179 13.41 8.58 -1.67
CA GLU A 179 14.50 7.67 -2.02
C GLU A 179 14.02 6.54 -2.95
N ALA A 180 12.86 5.94 -2.67
CA ALA A 180 12.29 4.89 -3.52
C ALA A 180 11.97 5.43 -4.93
N TYR A 181 11.46 6.67 -5.01
CA TYR A 181 11.19 7.34 -6.27
C TYR A 181 12.48 7.66 -7.04
N LYS A 182 13.55 8.13 -6.40
CA LYS A 182 14.86 8.34 -7.05
C LYS A 182 15.40 7.04 -7.64
N LEU A 183 15.35 5.93 -6.90
CA LEU A 183 15.76 4.62 -7.41
C LEU A 183 14.91 4.17 -8.60
N PHE A 184 13.60 4.40 -8.52
CA PHE A 184 12.68 4.11 -9.62
C PHE A 184 13.05 4.89 -10.88
N GLN A 185 13.24 6.21 -10.76
CA GLN A 185 13.62 7.08 -11.88
C GLN A 185 14.98 6.68 -12.49
N ALA A 186 15.97 6.35 -11.66
CA ALA A 186 17.28 5.90 -12.12
C ALA A 186 17.24 4.55 -12.85
N SER A 187 16.20 3.74 -12.64
CA SER A 187 16.02 2.43 -13.26
C SER A 187 15.20 2.49 -14.56
N LEU A 188 14.66 3.66 -14.92
CA LEU A 188 13.93 3.87 -16.16
C LEU A 188 14.85 4.28 -17.31
N PRO A 189 14.50 3.95 -18.56
CA PRO A 189 15.12 4.55 -19.73
C PRO A 189 15.00 6.08 -19.71
N PRO A 190 16.01 6.84 -20.21
CA PRO A 190 15.98 8.31 -20.23
C PRO A 190 14.78 8.93 -20.95
N ASP A 191 14.19 8.19 -21.88
CA ASP A 191 13.03 8.55 -22.72
C ASP A 191 11.71 7.95 -22.20
N SER A 192 11.68 7.42 -20.98
CA SER A 192 10.48 6.81 -20.40
C SER A 192 9.36 7.83 -20.24
N ALA A 193 8.18 7.52 -20.80
CA ALA A 193 6.97 8.32 -20.62
C ALA A 193 6.52 8.45 -19.15
N LEU A 194 6.99 7.55 -18.26
CA LEU A 194 6.73 7.62 -16.82
C LEU A 194 7.55 8.72 -16.12
N LEU A 195 8.59 9.25 -16.77
CA LEU A 195 9.35 10.41 -16.29
C LEU A 195 8.75 11.73 -16.78
N ALA A 196 7.86 11.71 -17.77
CA ALA A 196 7.18 12.90 -18.22
C ALA A 196 6.25 13.38 -17.10
N GLN A 197 6.54 14.54 -16.52
CA GLN A 197 5.63 15.13 -15.55
C GLN A 197 4.24 15.29 -16.21
N PRO A 198 3.14 14.94 -15.50
CA PRO A 198 1.83 15.32 -15.98
C PRO A 198 1.84 16.84 -16.15
N ALA A 199 1.54 17.31 -17.36
CA ALA A 199 1.36 18.72 -17.62
C ALA A 199 0.41 19.25 -16.54
N ALA A 200 0.90 20.17 -15.70
CA ALA A 200 0.12 20.73 -14.60
C ALA A 200 -1.25 21.12 -15.14
N SER A 201 -2.26 20.32 -14.84
CA SER A 201 -3.62 20.55 -15.32
C SER A 201 -4.02 21.90 -14.77
N GLY A 202 -4.23 22.87 -15.66
CA GLY A 202 -4.43 24.29 -15.38
C GLY A 202 -5.72 24.64 -14.63
N ALA A 203 -6.17 23.79 -13.71
CA ALA A 203 -7.37 24.01 -12.89
C ALA A 203 -7.18 25.08 -11.80
N SER A 204 -5.95 25.55 -11.54
CA SER A 204 -5.71 26.58 -10.52
C SER A 204 -5.99 28.02 -10.99
N ALA A 205 -6.20 28.28 -12.29
CA ALA A 205 -6.41 29.64 -12.78
C ALA A 205 -7.88 30.09 -12.80
N ALA A 206 -8.84 29.15 -12.79
CA ALA A 206 -10.27 29.49 -12.88
C ALA A 206 -10.90 29.93 -11.55
N LEU A 207 -10.35 29.50 -10.40
CA LEU A 207 -10.92 29.81 -9.08
C LEU A 207 -10.66 31.25 -8.59
N ASN A 208 -9.71 31.98 -9.19
CA ASN A 208 -9.41 33.36 -8.79
C ASN A 208 -10.18 34.43 -9.59
N GLN A 209 -10.79 34.09 -10.72
CA GLN A 209 -11.62 35.07 -11.47
C GLN A 209 -13.04 35.20 -10.91
N ASP A 210 -13.61 34.12 -10.37
CA ASP A 210 -14.95 34.16 -9.78
C ASP A 210 -15.02 34.91 -8.44
N ARG A 211 -13.92 34.95 -7.66
CA ARG A 211 -13.87 35.74 -6.41
C ARG A 211 -13.80 37.24 -6.63
N LEU A 212 -13.20 37.70 -7.74
CA LEU A 212 -13.11 39.13 -8.06
C LEU A 212 -14.41 39.68 -8.67
N GLY A 213 -15.17 38.86 -9.41
CA GLY A 213 -16.47 39.24 -9.98
C GLY A 213 -17.60 39.35 -8.94
N ALA A 214 -17.58 38.51 -7.90
CA ALA A 214 -18.61 38.52 -6.85
C ALA A 214 -18.48 39.74 -5.91
N SER A 215 -17.26 40.20 -5.63
CA SER A 215 -17.03 41.33 -4.71
C SER A 215 -17.49 42.68 -5.27
N GLN A 216 -17.58 42.85 -6.60
CA GLN A 216 -18.06 44.11 -7.21
C GLN A 216 -19.58 44.21 -7.30
N ARG A 217 -20.32 43.09 -7.27
CA ARG A 217 -21.79 43.12 -7.33
C ARG A 217 -22.47 43.39 -5.98
N SER A 218 -21.75 43.23 -4.87
CA SER A 218 -22.31 43.41 -3.52
C SER A 218 -22.33 44.86 -3.01
N MET A 219 -21.65 45.81 -3.67
CA MET A 219 -21.61 47.22 -3.21
C MET A 219 -22.63 48.14 -3.89
N SER A 220 -23.37 47.67 -4.89
CA SER A 220 -24.34 48.51 -5.63
C SER A 220 -25.78 48.44 -5.11
N ALA A 221 -26.07 47.60 -4.10
CA ALA A 221 -27.44 47.32 -3.65
C ALA A 221 -27.83 47.89 -2.28
N LEU A 222 -27.04 48.81 -1.70
CA LEU A 222 -27.27 49.38 -0.36
C LEU A 222 -27.41 50.91 -0.38
N SER A 223 -28.01 51.48 -1.42
CA SER A 223 -28.31 52.92 -1.47
C SER A 223 -29.67 53.19 -2.10
N THR A 224 -30.72 53.02 -1.29
CA THR A 224 -32.01 53.72 -1.38
C THR A 224 -32.62 53.76 0.01
#